data_AF-A0A3D4NPF3-F1
#
_entry.id   AF-A0A3D4NPF3-F1
#
_cell.length_a   1.000
_cell.length_b   1.000
_cell.length_c   1.000
_cell.angle_alpha   90.00
_cell.angle_beta   90.00
_cell.angle_gamma   90.00
#
_symmetry.space_group_name_H-M   'P 1'
#
loop_
_entity.id
_entity.type
_entity.pdbx_description
1 polymer ?
#
loop_
_entity_poly.entity_id
_entity_poly.type
_entity_poly.pdbx_seq_one_letter_code
_entity_poly.pdbx_strand_id
1 'polypeptide(L)'
;MKVRKCPDLIHHYWSRKQLFRAKVKAWVVKHAQNPTGQAAMNDTRRVTMHLPRPPRTQRLLYKLITLALPRHLRQFIREILYGCYEHPNEFDMACGPVWWDKALQNQEERLGKPVTQHLLERWFDRELVRLILGSRCKAIHDHLLNSSCK
;
A
#
# COMPACT_ATOMS: atom_id res chain seq x y z
N MET A 1 20.16 -18.19 22.31
CA MET A 1 18.80 -18.05 21.74
C MET A 1 18.88 -18.33 20.23
N LYS A 2 18.31 -19.44 19.72
CA LYS A 2 18.49 -19.90 18.33
C LYS A 2 17.62 -19.08 17.37
N VAL A 3 18.23 -18.16 16.63
CA VAL A 3 17.60 -17.24 15.64
C VAL A 3 16.93 -17.96 14.46
N ARG A 4 17.12 -19.28 14.30
CA ARG A 4 16.65 -20.09 13.16
C ARG A 4 15.18 -20.55 13.20
N LYS A 5 14.38 -20.19 14.21
CA LYS A 5 12.98 -20.69 14.35
C LYS A 5 11.87 -19.75 13.90
N CYS A 6 12.17 -18.55 13.39
CA CYS A 6 11.12 -17.58 13.07
C CYS A 6 11.34 -16.82 11.75
N PRO A 7 11.45 -17.51 10.60
CA PRO A 7 11.41 -16.83 9.30
C PRO A 7 10.14 -15.96 9.17
N ASP A 8 9.00 -16.44 9.67
CA ASP A 8 7.74 -15.69 9.64
C ASP A 8 7.77 -14.40 10.46
N LEU A 9 8.43 -14.40 11.63
CA LEU A 9 8.53 -13.20 12.46
C LEU A 9 9.41 -12.12 11.80
N ILE A 10 10.48 -12.54 11.14
CA ILE A 10 11.39 -11.65 10.39
C ILE A 10 10.70 -11.12 9.13
N HIS A 11 10.02 -11.98 8.36
CA HIS A 11 9.21 -11.56 7.21
C HIS A 11 8.09 -10.59 7.61
N HIS A 12 7.42 -10.84 8.73
CA HIS A 12 6.35 -9.99 9.23
C HIS A 12 6.85 -8.61 9.67
N TYR A 13 8.02 -8.56 10.31
CA TYR A 13 8.69 -7.32 10.68
C TYR A 13 9.13 -6.54 9.43
N TRP A 14 9.73 -7.23 8.45
CA TRP A 14 10.26 -6.59 7.24
C TRP A 14 9.16 -5.96 6.39
N SER A 15 8.04 -6.67 6.22
CA SER A 15 6.88 -6.12 5.51
C SER A 15 6.28 -4.89 6.20
N ARG A 16 6.35 -4.80 7.53
CA ARG A 16 5.81 -3.64 8.27
C ARG A 16 6.78 -2.46 8.29
N LYS A 17 8.07 -2.71 8.08
CA LYS A 17 9.13 -1.70 8.09
C LYS A 17 8.88 -0.58 7.07
N GLN A 18 8.48 -0.93 5.85
CA GLN A 18 8.22 0.07 4.80
C GLN A 18 7.05 0.99 5.16
N LEU A 19 5.98 0.42 5.73
CA LEU A 19 4.82 1.18 6.18
C LEU A 19 5.18 2.11 7.32
N PHE A 20 5.87 1.61 8.35
CA PHE A 20 6.34 2.46 9.44
C PHE A 20 7.26 3.58 8.92
N ARG A 21 8.14 3.27 7.97
CA ARG A 21 9.00 4.28 7.33
C ARG A 21 8.19 5.34 6.60
N ALA A 22 7.09 4.99 5.93
CA ALA A 22 6.22 5.99 5.30
C ALA A 22 5.58 6.93 6.31
N LYS A 23 5.11 6.40 7.46
CA LYS A 23 4.57 7.21 8.55
C LYS A 23 5.60 8.17 9.12
N VAL A 24 6.81 7.69 9.40
CA VAL A 24 7.92 8.51 9.90
C VAL A 24 8.30 9.59 8.89
N LYS A 25 8.39 9.25 7.60
CA LYS A 25 8.66 10.24 6.54
C LYS A 25 7.58 11.33 6.51
N ALA A 26 6.31 10.96 6.60
CA ALA A 26 5.21 11.92 6.63
C ALA A 26 5.29 12.84 7.86
N TRP A 27 5.63 12.30 9.03
CA TRP A 27 5.88 13.09 10.24
C TRP A 27 7.05 14.05 10.07
N VAL A 28 8.18 13.58 9.52
CA VAL A 28 9.36 14.42 9.28
C VAL A 28 9.05 15.55 8.31
N VAL A 29 8.32 15.27 7.22
CA VAL A 29 7.93 16.30 6.25
C VAL A 29 7.01 17.33 6.90
N LYS A 30 6.02 16.89 7.69
CA LYS A 30 5.08 17.79 8.36
C LYS A 30 5.75 18.71 9.39
N HIS A 31 6.71 18.18 10.15
CA HIS A 31 7.32 18.88 11.29
C HIS A 31 8.77 19.32 11.03
N ALA A 32 9.22 19.32 9.78
CA ALA A 32 10.61 19.60 9.41
C ALA A 32 11.15 20.92 9.98
N GLN A 33 10.28 21.95 10.03
CA GLN A 33 10.64 23.29 10.49
C GLN A 33 10.65 23.42 12.03
N ASN A 34 9.93 22.56 12.74
CA ASN A 34 9.84 22.62 14.20
C ASN A 34 9.61 21.22 14.82
N PRO A 35 10.63 20.34 14.77
CA PRO A 35 10.48 18.93 15.14
C PRO A 35 10.31 18.69 16.65
N THR A 36 10.66 19.67 17.48
CA THR A 36 10.53 19.62 18.96
C THR A 36 9.34 20.42 19.48
N GLY A 37 8.58 21.07 18.60
CA GLY A 37 7.38 21.82 18.97
C GLY A 37 6.27 20.92 19.54
N GLN A 38 5.36 21.52 20.30
CA GLN A 38 4.26 20.78 20.95
C GLN A 38 3.41 19.99 19.95
N ALA A 39 3.16 20.55 18.75
CA ALA A 39 2.43 19.87 17.69
C ALA A 39 3.16 18.60 17.20
N ALA A 40 4.48 18.67 17.03
CA ALA A 40 5.31 17.54 16.60
C ALA A 40 5.29 16.43 17.65
N MET A 41 5.44 16.79 18.93
CA MET A 41 5.38 15.88 20.07
C MET A 41 4.01 15.20 20.21
N ASN A 42 2.92 15.94 20.02
CA ASN A 42 1.56 15.38 20.02
C ASN A 42 1.38 14.38 18.88
N ASP A 43 1.87 14.71 17.69
CA ASP A 43 1.77 13.86 16.50
C ASP A 43 2.66 12.62 16.55
N THR A 44 3.72 12.59 17.37
CA THR A 44 4.53 11.39 17.57
C THR A 44 3.67 10.19 18.03
N ARG A 45 2.64 10.45 18.85
CA ARG A 45 1.69 9.41 19.31
C ARG A 45 0.80 8.85 18.19
N ARG A 46 0.64 9.60 17.10
CA ARG A 46 -0.14 9.22 15.92
C ARG A 46 0.70 8.45 14.89
N VAL A 47 2.02 8.45 15.00
CA VAL A 47 2.94 7.60 14.21
C VAL A 47 2.95 6.19 14.80
N THR A 48 1.86 5.45 14.57
CA THR A 48 1.68 4.13 15.17
C THR A 48 2.43 3.03 14.41
N MET A 49 2.85 1.98 15.12
CA MET A 49 3.36 0.74 14.51
C MET A 49 2.27 -0.17 13.93
N HIS A 50 1.00 0.20 14.09
CA HIS A 50 -0.13 -0.61 13.63
C HIS A 50 -0.18 -0.62 12.10
N LEU A 51 -0.58 -1.76 11.52
CA LEU A 51 -0.75 -1.88 10.08
C LEU A 51 -2.06 -1.18 9.68
N PRO A 52 -2.02 -0.08 8.92
CA PRO A 52 -3.24 0.63 8.53
C PRO A 52 -3.99 -0.21 7.51
N ARG A 53 -5.00 -0.95 7.98
CA ARG A 53 -5.90 -1.74 7.12
C ARG A 53 -7.25 -1.03 7.06
N PRO A 54 -7.94 -1.09 5.92
CA PRO A 54 -9.32 -0.66 5.87
C PRO A 54 -10.19 -1.49 6.84
N PRO A 55 -11.29 -0.91 7.35
CA PRO A 55 -12.27 -1.61 8.18
C PRO A 55 -12.78 -2.90 7.50
N ARG A 56 -13.26 -3.85 8.31
CA ARG A 56 -13.76 -5.15 7.82
C ARG A 56 -14.86 -4.97 6.76
N THR A 57 -15.75 -4.02 6.97
CA THR A 57 -16.84 -3.67 6.04
C THR A 57 -16.29 -3.19 4.70
N GLN A 58 -15.31 -2.28 4.73
CA GLN A 58 -14.66 -1.79 3.51
C GLN A 58 -13.93 -2.90 2.75
N ARG A 59 -13.22 -3.79 3.47
CA ARG A 59 -12.54 -4.94 2.85
C ARG A 59 -13.54 -5.92 2.24
N LEU A 60 -14.72 -6.08 2.83
CA LEU A 60 -15.79 -6.88 2.24
C LEU A 60 -16.31 -6.22 0.95
N LEU A 61 -16.56 -4.91 0.97
CA LEU A 61 -16.95 -4.16 -0.23
C LEU A 61 -15.92 -4.33 -1.35
N TYR A 62 -14.63 -4.13 -1.07
CA TYR A 62 -13.55 -4.36 -2.04
C TYR A 62 -13.52 -5.80 -2.56
N LYS A 63 -13.82 -6.78 -1.71
CA LYS A 63 -13.94 -8.17 -2.13
C LYS A 63 -15.09 -8.37 -3.11
N LEU A 64 -16.24 -7.74 -2.89
CA LEU A 64 -17.42 -7.85 -3.75
C LEU A 64 -17.20 -7.18 -5.10
N ILE A 65 -16.75 -5.92 -5.12
CA ILE A 65 -16.55 -5.18 -6.39
C ILE A 65 -15.49 -5.84 -7.28
N THR A 66 -14.49 -6.51 -6.69
CA THR A 66 -13.44 -7.21 -7.45
C THR A 66 -13.87 -8.57 -7.99
N LEU A 67 -15.07 -9.08 -7.68
CA LEU A 67 -15.56 -10.34 -8.25
C LEU A 67 -15.76 -10.28 -9.76
N ALA A 68 -16.10 -9.10 -10.29
CA ALA A 68 -16.25 -8.85 -11.72
C ALA A 68 -14.93 -8.91 -12.50
N LEU A 69 -13.78 -8.86 -11.81
CA LEU A 69 -12.46 -8.94 -12.44
C LEU A 69 -12.04 -10.39 -12.70
N PRO A 70 -11.13 -10.63 -13.66
CA PRO A 70 -10.48 -11.92 -13.84
C PRO A 70 -9.82 -12.40 -12.55
N ARG A 71 -9.89 -13.71 -12.26
CA ARG A 71 -9.41 -14.32 -11.00
C ARG A 71 -7.97 -13.91 -10.65
N HIS A 72 -7.08 -13.81 -11.63
CA HIS A 72 -5.68 -13.46 -11.45
C HIS A 72 -5.44 -11.98 -11.07
N LEU A 73 -6.40 -11.08 -11.33
CA LEU A 73 -6.32 -9.64 -10.99
C LEU A 73 -7.05 -9.29 -9.69
N ARG A 74 -7.99 -10.13 -9.23
CA ARG A 74 -8.83 -9.78 -8.06
C ARG A 74 -8.00 -9.43 -6.83
N GLN A 75 -7.01 -10.25 -6.51
CA GLN A 75 -6.19 -10.04 -5.31
C GLN A 75 -5.31 -8.80 -5.46
N PHE A 76 -4.71 -8.58 -6.62
CA PHE A 76 -3.92 -7.39 -6.92
C PHE A 76 -4.74 -6.12 -6.74
N ILE A 77 -5.90 -6.01 -7.40
CA ILE A 77 -6.75 -4.82 -7.30
C ILE A 77 -7.31 -4.63 -5.88
N ARG A 78 -7.61 -5.70 -5.14
CA ARG A 78 -7.98 -5.59 -3.71
C ARG A 78 -6.87 -4.96 -2.87
N GLU A 79 -5.62 -5.36 -3.09
CA GLU A 79 -4.47 -4.83 -2.36
C GLU A 79 -4.21 -3.36 -2.77
N ILE A 80 -4.37 -3.00 -4.04
CA ILE A 80 -4.34 -1.60 -4.51
C ILE A 80 -5.40 -0.75 -3.78
N LEU A 81 -6.64 -1.25 -3.70
CA LEU A 81 -7.74 -0.55 -3.04
C LEU A 81 -7.51 -0.31 -1.54
N TYR A 82 -6.69 -1.12 -0.88
CA TYR A 82 -6.31 -0.86 0.51
C TYR A 82 -5.48 0.41 0.64
N GLY A 83 -4.59 0.68 -0.32
CA GLY A 83 -3.83 1.93 -0.39
C GLY A 83 -4.67 3.14 -0.77
N CYS A 84 -5.88 2.92 -1.31
CA CYS A 84 -6.83 3.98 -1.64
C CYS A 84 -7.76 4.33 -0.47
N TYR A 85 -7.72 3.61 0.66
CA TYR A 85 -8.61 3.90 1.76
C TYR A 85 -8.19 5.18 2.51
N GLU A 86 -9.15 6.07 2.74
CA GLU A 86 -8.94 7.32 3.47
C GLU A 86 -8.94 7.05 4.97
N HIS A 87 -7.74 7.02 5.55
CA HIS A 87 -7.55 6.83 6.98
C HIS A 87 -7.76 8.15 7.75
N PRO A 88 -8.44 8.14 8.92
CA PRO A 88 -8.57 9.35 9.75
C PRO A 88 -7.23 9.92 10.23
N ASN A 89 -6.22 9.05 10.34
CA ASN A 89 -4.86 9.42 10.70
C ASN A 89 -4.05 9.69 9.43
N GLU A 90 -3.55 10.91 9.28
CA GLU A 90 -2.76 11.34 8.12
C GLU A 90 -1.50 10.49 7.91
N PHE A 91 -0.87 10.02 9.00
CA PHE A 91 0.32 9.17 8.90
C PHE A 91 -0.05 7.79 8.35
N ASP A 92 -1.22 7.27 8.70
CA ASP A 92 -1.74 6.03 8.12
C ASP A 92 -2.12 6.22 6.65
N MET A 93 -2.63 7.40 6.27
CA MET A 93 -2.91 7.74 4.87
C MET A 93 -1.63 7.76 4.01
N ALA A 94 -0.49 8.19 4.57
CA ALA A 94 0.80 8.18 3.88
C ALA A 94 1.30 6.78 3.50
N CYS A 95 0.68 5.72 4.01
CA CYS A 95 1.00 4.34 3.65
C CYS A 95 0.39 3.90 2.31
N GLY A 96 -0.44 4.71 1.65
CA GLY A 96 -1.10 4.39 0.38
C GLY A 96 -0.14 3.89 -0.71
N PRO A 97 0.92 4.64 -1.05
CA PRO A 97 1.90 4.21 -2.05
C PRO A 97 2.62 2.91 -1.69
N VAL A 98 2.92 2.70 -0.40
CA VAL A 98 3.56 1.46 0.08
C VAL A 98 2.63 0.25 -0.08
N TRP A 99 1.31 0.44 0.07
CA TRP A 99 0.33 -0.60 -0.26
C TRP A 99 0.34 -0.94 -1.74
N TRP A 100 0.53 0.04 -2.63
CA TRP A 100 0.60 -0.20 -4.07
C TRP A 100 1.86 -0.98 -4.46
N ASP A 101 3.02 -0.56 -3.95
CA ASP A 101 4.29 -1.27 -4.16
C ASP A 101 4.19 -2.72 -3.68
N LYS A 102 3.61 -2.91 -2.50
CA LYS A 102 3.41 -4.25 -1.95
C LYS A 102 2.42 -5.08 -2.77
N ALA A 103 1.37 -4.46 -3.32
CA ALA A 103 0.42 -5.15 -4.19
C ALA A 103 1.12 -5.68 -5.45
N LEU A 104 2.02 -4.88 -6.04
CA LEU A 104 2.83 -5.27 -7.19
C LEU A 104 3.78 -6.41 -6.81
N GLN A 105 4.54 -6.27 -5.73
CA GLN A 105 5.46 -7.30 -5.25
C GLN A 105 4.73 -8.63 -5.01
N ASN A 106 3.61 -8.62 -4.29
CA ASN A 106 2.83 -9.83 -4.05
C ASN A 106 2.32 -10.44 -5.37
N GLN A 107 2.03 -9.63 -6.38
CA GLN A 107 1.59 -10.11 -7.68
C GLN A 107 2.72 -10.77 -8.46
N GLU A 108 3.92 -10.22 -8.41
CA GLU A 108 5.12 -10.81 -9.00
C GLU A 108 5.48 -12.14 -8.34
N GLU A 109 5.41 -12.19 -7.00
CA GLU A 109 5.57 -13.43 -6.23
C GLU A 109 4.53 -14.49 -6.63
N ARG A 110 3.28 -14.09 -6.85
CA ARG A 110 2.20 -14.99 -7.33
C ARG A 110 2.42 -15.48 -8.76
N LEU A 111 3.02 -14.66 -9.63
CA LEU A 111 3.29 -15.00 -11.01
C LEU A 111 4.64 -15.73 -11.19
N GLY A 112 5.51 -15.69 -10.18
CA GLY A 112 6.88 -16.19 -10.24
C GLY A 112 7.79 -15.41 -11.18
N LYS A 113 7.36 -14.23 -11.64
CA LYS A 113 8.09 -13.39 -12.60
C LYS A 113 7.74 -11.91 -12.41
N PRO A 114 8.65 -10.99 -12.77
CA PRO A 114 8.38 -9.56 -12.72
C PRO A 114 7.21 -9.18 -13.63
N VAL A 115 6.42 -8.21 -13.20
CA VAL A 115 5.32 -7.65 -13.99
C VAL A 115 5.93 -6.58 -14.89
N THR A 116 5.92 -6.82 -16.20
CA THR A 116 6.44 -5.84 -17.16
C THR A 116 5.52 -4.62 -17.24
N GLN A 117 6.10 -3.47 -17.60
CA GLN A 117 5.36 -2.22 -17.84
C GLN A 117 4.15 -2.43 -18.76
N HIS A 118 4.34 -3.09 -19.91
CA HIS A 118 3.25 -3.36 -20.85
C HIS A 118 2.13 -4.21 -20.21
N LEU A 119 2.48 -5.16 -19.35
CA LEU A 119 1.48 -5.99 -18.68
C LEU A 119 0.68 -5.17 -17.66
N LEU A 120 1.35 -4.28 -16.95
CA LEU A 120 0.73 -3.35 -16.01
C LEU A 120 -0.22 -2.37 -16.74
N GLU A 121 0.24 -1.74 -17.82
CA GLU A 121 -0.57 -0.87 -18.68
C GLU A 121 -1.83 -1.59 -19.15
N ARG A 122 -1.68 -2.81 -19.70
CA ARG A 122 -2.81 -3.64 -20.13
C ARG A 122 -3.81 -3.96 -19.01
N TRP A 123 -3.37 -4.05 -17.75
CA TRP A 123 -4.29 -4.27 -16.63
C TRP A 123 -5.05 -3.00 -16.27
N PHE A 124 -4.37 -1.85 -16.28
CA PHE A 124 -4.95 -0.54 -15.96
C PHE A 124 -5.81 0.03 -17.10
N ASP A 125 -5.60 -0.39 -18.36
CA ASP A 125 -6.42 0.01 -19.51
C ASP A 125 -7.83 -0.60 -19.49
N ARG A 126 -8.02 -1.69 -18.75
CA ARG A 126 -9.33 -2.34 -18.60
C ARG A 126 -10.35 -1.37 -18.00
N GLU A 127 -11.47 -1.19 -18.67
CA GLU A 127 -12.54 -0.28 -18.23
C GLU A 127 -13.01 -0.55 -16.80
N LEU A 128 -13.16 -1.84 -16.44
CA LEU A 128 -13.53 -2.22 -15.07
C LEU A 128 -12.51 -1.78 -14.03
N VAL A 129 -11.21 -1.81 -14.35
CA VAL A 129 -10.15 -1.37 -13.42
C VAL A 129 -10.18 0.15 -13.30
N ARG A 130 -10.33 0.88 -14.43
CA ARG A 130 -10.49 2.34 -14.42
C ARG A 130 -11.73 2.79 -13.64
N LEU A 131 -12.84 2.06 -13.78
CA LEU A 131 -14.08 2.35 -13.06
C LEU A 131 -13.93 2.10 -11.55
N ILE A 132 -13.30 0.98 -11.16
CA ILE A 132 -13.09 0.64 -9.73
C ILE A 132 -12.12 1.63 -9.05
N LEU A 133 -11.05 2.02 -9.73
CA LEU A 133 -10.03 2.92 -9.16
C LEU A 133 -10.36 4.41 -9.34
N GLY A 134 -11.27 4.74 -10.26
CA GLY A 134 -11.72 6.09 -10.54
C GLY A 134 -10.58 7.04 -10.90
N SER A 135 -10.64 8.28 -10.40
CA SER A 135 -9.64 9.33 -10.64
C SER A 135 -8.23 8.96 -10.14
N ARG A 136 -8.12 8.02 -9.20
CA ARG A 136 -6.84 7.59 -8.62
C ARG A 136 -6.07 6.64 -9.54
N CYS A 137 -6.74 6.07 -10.54
CA CYS A 137 -6.18 5.10 -11.46
C CYS A 137 -4.86 5.58 -12.10
N LYS A 138 -4.83 6.83 -12.58
CA LYS A 138 -3.64 7.43 -13.20
C LYS A 138 -2.49 7.59 -12.22
N ALA A 139 -2.76 8.14 -11.03
CA ALA A 139 -1.73 8.34 -10.01
C ALA A 139 -1.11 7.01 -9.54
N ILE A 140 -1.92 5.96 -9.40
CA ILE A 140 -1.46 4.62 -9.01
C ILE A 140 -0.61 4.03 -10.13
N HIS A 141 -1.08 4.11 -11.37
CA HIS A 141 -0.36 3.60 -12.54
C HIS A 141 1.01 4.26 -12.67
N ASP A 142 1.07 5.60 -12.64
CA ASP A 142 2.31 6.36 -12.74
C ASP A 142 3.26 6.05 -11.58
N HIS A 143 2.75 5.88 -10.36
CA HIS A 143 3.55 5.46 -9.20
C HIS A 143 4.18 4.07 -9.40
N LEU A 144 3.39 3.10 -9.86
CA LEU A 144 3.85 1.73 -10.06
C LEU A 144 4.87 1.60 -11.20
N LEU A 145 4.71 2.36 -12.29
CA LEU A 145 5.69 2.41 -13.38
C LEU A 145 7.04 2.95 -12.90
N ASN A 146 7.02 4.03 -12.12
CA ASN A 146 8.25 4.62 -11.57
C ASN A 146 8.91 3.75 -10.48
N SER A 147 8.14 2.86 -9.85
CA SER A 147 8.64 1.95 -8.81
C SER A 147 9.23 0.67 -9.40
N SER A 148 8.74 0.21 -10.56
CA SER A 148 9.28 -0.94 -11.30
C SER A 148 10.62 -0.67 -11.99
N CYS A 149 11.03 0.60 -12.10
CA CYS A 149 12.31 1.01 -12.72
C CYS A 149 13.47 1.09 -11.70
N LYS A 150 13.23 0.75 -10.43
CA LYS A 150 14.23 0.76 -9.35
C LYS A 150 14.66 -0.65 -8.98
#